data_AF-A0A920GBL6-F1
#
_entry.id   AF-A0A920GBL6-F1
#
_cell.length_a   1.000
_cell.length_b   1.000
_cell.length_c   1.000
_cell.angle_alpha   90.00
_cell.angle_beta   90.00
_cell.angle_gamma   90.00
#
_symmetry.space_group_name_H-M   'P 1'
#
loop_
_entity.id
_entity.type
_entity.pdbx_description
1 polymer ?
#
loop_
_entity_poly.entity_id
_entity_poly.type
_entity_poly.pdbx_seq_one_letter_code
_entity_poly.pdbx_strand_id
1 'polypeptide(L)'
;MIFLDTRYFRSNLTTINGDYVQNKNPDATILGYDQWQWLEQELNKDFDFLIIFSSIQILAEDHEYEKWSNFPLERDKLLNLIDNYKDNTLLFSGDRHRAGIYKKNNLFEITASSMNKPGSSFVETDKYLIGETYPQENFVFMEVFEKTIYVGIKDMYGNTLNSISVNY
;
A
#
# COMPACT_ATOMS: atom_id res chain seq x y z
N MET A 1 -6.41 -7.30 11.43
CA MET A 1 -5.67 -7.35 10.14
C MET A 1 -6.68 -7.61 9.03
N ILE A 2 -6.56 -6.91 7.91
CA ILE A 2 -7.44 -6.99 6.74
C ILE A 2 -6.58 -7.31 5.52
N PHE A 3 -7.01 -8.28 4.71
CA PHE A 3 -6.35 -8.64 3.45
C PHE A 3 -7.32 -8.36 2.31
N LEU A 4 -6.96 -7.40 1.46
CA LEU A 4 -7.78 -6.98 0.32
C LEU A 4 -7.39 -7.76 -0.93
N ASP A 5 -8.39 -8.07 -1.75
CA ASP A 5 -8.18 -8.59 -3.10
C ASP A 5 -8.43 -7.46 -4.09
N THR A 6 -7.35 -6.92 -4.66
CA THR A 6 -7.41 -5.83 -5.64
C THR A 6 -7.40 -6.32 -7.09
N ARG A 7 -7.69 -7.60 -7.33
CA ARG A 7 -7.66 -8.25 -8.65
C ARG A 7 -9.04 -8.74 -9.08
N TYR A 8 -9.72 -9.50 -8.23
CA TYR A 8 -10.90 -10.28 -8.65
C TYR A 8 -12.07 -9.40 -9.15
N PHE A 9 -12.39 -8.33 -8.43
CA PHE A 9 -13.52 -7.45 -8.76
C PHE A 9 -13.11 -6.17 -9.50
N ARG A 10 -11.81 -5.98 -9.74
CA ARG A 10 -11.28 -4.72 -10.24
C ARG A 10 -11.75 -4.45 -11.67
N SER A 11 -12.28 -3.26 -11.89
CA SER A 11 -12.59 -2.74 -13.22
C SER A 11 -11.34 -2.61 -14.10
N ASN A 12 -11.49 -2.60 -15.42
CA ASN A 12 -10.33 -2.51 -16.31
C ASN A 12 -9.49 -1.25 -16.06
N LEU A 13 -8.17 -1.40 -16.15
CA LEU A 13 -7.25 -0.26 -16.17
C LEU A 13 -7.46 0.52 -17.46
N THR A 14 -7.31 1.84 -17.37
CA THR A 14 -7.30 2.72 -18.54
C THR A 14 -5.86 2.98 -18.96
N THR A 15 -5.56 2.85 -20.25
CA THR A 15 -4.24 3.11 -20.81
C THR A 15 -4.28 4.18 -21.90
N ILE A 16 -3.25 5.00 -21.96
CA ILE A 16 -2.98 5.92 -23.08
C ILE A 16 -1.52 5.68 -23.49
N ASN A 17 -1.29 5.29 -24.74
CA ASN A 17 0.04 4.98 -25.28
C ASN A 17 0.83 3.91 -24.49
N GLY A 18 0.14 3.02 -23.77
CA GLY A 18 0.76 1.98 -22.95
C GLY A 18 0.87 2.34 -21.47
N ASP A 19 0.72 3.61 -21.11
CA ASP A 19 0.82 4.07 -19.73
C ASP A 19 -0.53 3.99 -19.02
N TYR A 20 -0.54 3.53 -17.77
CA TYR A 20 -1.76 3.53 -16.97
C TYR A 20 -2.13 4.94 -16.53
N VAL A 21 -3.34 5.36 -16.89
CA VAL A 21 -3.89 6.67 -16.51
C VAL A 21 -5.02 6.51 -15.50
N GLN A 22 -5.51 7.63 -14.97
CA GLN A 22 -6.62 7.64 -14.03
C GLN A 22 -7.94 7.25 -14.73
N ASN A 23 -8.61 6.22 -14.21
CA ASN A 23 -9.98 5.89 -14.51
C ASN A 23 -10.92 6.66 -13.55
N LYS A 24 -11.54 7.73 -14.05
CA LYS A 24 -12.46 8.60 -13.27
C LYS A 24 -13.93 8.23 -13.43
N ASN A 25 -14.24 7.06 -14.01
CA ASN A 25 -15.62 6.59 -14.12
C ASN A 25 -16.17 6.33 -12.70
N PRO A 26 -17.33 6.91 -12.32
CA PRO A 26 -17.95 6.67 -11.01
C PRO A 26 -18.32 5.21 -10.75
N ASP A 27 -18.50 4.40 -11.80
CA ASP A 27 -18.84 2.98 -11.69
C ASP A 27 -17.59 2.07 -11.62
N ALA A 28 -16.38 2.64 -11.76
CA ALA A 28 -15.16 1.86 -11.66
C ALA A 28 -14.87 1.47 -10.19
N THR A 29 -14.45 0.22 -9.99
CA THR A 29 -14.16 -0.31 -8.67
C THR A 29 -12.84 -1.10 -8.60
N ILE A 30 -12.21 -1.15 -7.43
CA ILE A 30 -11.11 -2.06 -7.11
C ILE A 30 -11.61 -3.29 -6.35
N LEU A 31 -12.36 -3.07 -5.27
CA LEU A 31 -12.78 -4.14 -4.35
C LEU A 31 -14.12 -4.77 -4.77
N GLY A 32 -14.93 -4.09 -5.58
CA GLY A 32 -16.30 -4.51 -5.87
C GLY A 32 -17.24 -4.29 -4.69
N TYR A 33 -18.54 -4.44 -4.96
CA TYR A 33 -19.59 -4.16 -3.97
C TYR A 33 -19.45 -5.02 -2.71
N ASP A 34 -19.29 -6.34 -2.87
CA ASP A 34 -19.29 -7.29 -1.74
C ASP A 34 -18.09 -7.08 -0.81
N GLN A 35 -16.89 -6.89 -1.35
CA GLN A 35 -15.71 -6.68 -0.51
C GLN A 35 -15.71 -5.27 0.13
N TRP A 36 -16.29 -4.26 -0.52
CA TRP A 36 -16.52 -2.96 0.12
C TRP A 36 -17.46 -3.08 1.31
N GLN A 37 -18.61 -3.74 1.13
CA GLN A 37 -19.56 -3.95 2.21
C GLN A 37 -18.95 -4.75 3.37
N TRP A 38 -18.19 -5.80 3.07
CA TRP A 38 -17.46 -6.56 4.07
C TRP A 38 -16.42 -5.70 4.81
N LEU A 39 -15.62 -4.90 4.09
CA LEU A 39 -14.60 -4.04 4.69
C LEU A 39 -15.22 -3.02 5.65
N GLU A 40 -16.30 -2.35 5.23
CA GLU A 40 -17.04 -1.42 6.09
C GLU A 40 -17.56 -2.10 7.37
N GLN A 41 -18.05 -3.33 7.26
CA GLN A 41 -18.52 -4.11 8.42
C GLN A 41 -17.39 -4.54 9.36
N GLU A 42 -16.23 -4.94 8.83
CA GLU A 42 -15.08 -5.29 9.66
C GLU A 42 -14.51 -4.09 10.40
N LEU A 43 -14.50 -2.91 9.77
CA LEU A 43 -14.03 -1.67 10.40
C LEU A 43 -15.01 -1.08 11.42
N ASN A 44 -16.25 -1.58 11.49
CA ASN A 44 -17.20 -1.23 12.55
C ASN A 44 -16.97 -2.03 13.85
N LYS A 45 -16.05 -3.00 13.85
CA LYS A 45 -15.68 -3.75 15.06
C LYS A 45 -14.59 -2.98 15.83
N ASP A 46 -14.47 -3.27 17.12
CA ASP A 46 -13.42 -2.66 17.95
C ASP A 46 -12.04 -3.24 17.59
N PHE A 47 -11.03 -2.36 17.49
CA PHE A 47 -9.62 -2.71 17.31
C PHE A 47 -8.70 -1.63 17.91
N ASP A 48 -7.57 -2.05 18.47
CA ASP A 48 -6.53 -1.12 18.97
C ASP A 48 -5.64 -0.59 17.83
N PHE A 49 -5.41 -1.44 16.82
CA PHE A 49 -4.56 -1.14 15.68
C PHE A 49 -5.04 -1.86 14.41
N LEU A 50 -5.06 -1.14 13.30
CA LEU A 50 -5.48 -1.63 12.00
C LEU A 50 -4.27 -1.88 11.09
N ILE A 51 -4.21 -3.07 10.50
CA ILE A 51 -3.22 -3.39 9.47
C ILE A 51 -3.99 -3.84 8.23
N ILE A 52 -3.74 -3.19 7.10
CA ILE A 52 -4.36 -3.51 5.81
C ILE A 52 -3.28 -3.95 4.83
N PHE A 53 -3.45 -5.13 4.24
CA PHE A 53 -2.64 -5.65 3.16
C PHE A 53 -3.39 -5.47 1.83
N SER A 54 -2.75 -4.83 0.86
CA SER A 54 -3.25 -4.61 -0.50
C SER A 54 -2.28 -5.25 -1.49
N SER A 55 -2.76 -5.79 -2.62
CA SER A 55 -1.84 -6.36 -3.61
C SER A 55 -1.03 -5.27 -4.33
N ILE A 56 -1.60 -4.09 -4.53
CA ILE A 56 -1.00 -2.93 -5.23
C ILE A 56 -0.87 -1.72 -4.30
N GLN A 57 -0.02 -0.75 -4.65
CA GLN A 57 0.26 0.40 -3.80
C GLN A 57 -0.95 1.34 -3.62
N ILE A 58 -1.21 1.78 -2.38
CA ILE A 58 -2.35 2.64 -2.02
C ILE A 58 -1.97 4.13 -2.12
N LEU A 59 -0.84 4.52 -1.52
CA LEU A 59 -0.42 5.91 -1.38
C LEU A 59 0.29 6.42 -2.63
N ALA A 60 1.08 5.60 -3.31
CA ALA A 60 1.86 6.00 -4.48
C ALA A 60 0.99 6.62 -5.60
N GLU A 61 1.54 7.63 -6.29
CA GLU A 61 0.90 8.39 -7.36
C GLU A 61 1.78 8.50 -8.62
N ASP A 62 3.11 8.54 -8.49
CA ASP A 62 3.96 9.04 -9.57
C ASP A 62 4.42 7.98 -10.59
N HIS A 63 4.63 6.72 -10.19
CA HIS A 63 5.12 5.67 -11.10
C HIS A 63 4.08 5.24 -12.14
N GLU A 64 4.48 4.69 -13.29
CA GLU A 64 3.57 4.32 -14.39
C GLU A 64 2.75 3.04 -14.15
N TYR A 65 3.20 2.17 -13.25
CA TYR A 65 2.57 0.87 -12.96
C TYR A 65 1.25 0.97 -12.20
N GLU A 66 0.58 -0.18 -12.08
CA GLU A 66 -0.72 -0.31 -11.42
C GLU A 66 -0.66 0.04 -9.93
N LYS A 67 -1.66 0.81 -9.49
CA LYS A 67 -1.79 1.36 -8.14
C LYS A 67 -3.21 1.87 -7.91
N TRP A 68 -3.58 2.10 -6.66
CA TRP A 68 -4.90 2.66 -6.32
C TRP A 68 -5.14 4.03 -6.93
N SER A 69 -4.10 4.85 -7.15
CA SER A 69 -4.26 6.16 -7.79
C SER A 69 -4.63 6.08 -9.28
N ASN A 70 -4.61 4.89 -9.90
CA ASN A 70 -5.29 4.66 -11.18
C ASN A 70 -6.83 4.69 -11.05
N PHE A 71 -7.40 4.51 -9.85
CA PHE A 71 -8.84 4.61 -9.56
C PHE A 71 -9.07 5.64 -8.44
N PRO A 72 -8.95 6.94 -8.74
CA PRO A 72 -8.94 7.99 -7.71
C PRO A 72 -10.16 7.98 -6.80
N LEU A 73 -11.36 7.70 -7.32
CA LEU A 73 -12.59 7.67 -6.51
C LEU A 73 -12.59 6.53 -5.49
N GLU A 74 -12.09 5.35 -5.86
CA GLU A 74 -11.96 4.19 -4.97
C GLU A 74 -10.86 4.40 -3.94
N ARG A 75 -9.75 5.02 -4.35
CA ARG A 75 -8.67 5.42 -3.43
C ARG A 75 -9.17 6.41 -2.40
N ASP A 76 -9.88 7.44 -2.82
CA ASP A 76 -10.45 8.44 -1.91
C ASP A 76 -11.48 7.79 -0.98
N LYS A 77 -12.31 6.87 -1.48
CA LYS A 77 -13.23 6.09 -0.65
C LYS A 77 -12.49 5.30 0.44
N LEU A 78 -11.42 4.59 0.11
CA LEU A 78 -10.62 3.85 1.10
C LEU A 78 -9.99 4.79 2.14
N LEU A 79 -9.34 5.84 1.66
CA LEU A 79 -8.64 6.79 2.54
C LEU A 79 -9.61 7.52 3.46
N ASN A 80 -10.82 7.87 2.98
CA ASN A 80 -11.86 8.48 3.80
C ASN A 80 -12.40 7.50 4.85
N LEU A 81 -12.61 6.22 4.47
CA LEU A 81 -13.09 5.19 5.39
C LEU A 81 -12.13 4.98 6.58
N ILE A 82 -10.82 5.09 6.35
CA ILE A 82 -9.81 4.90 7.40
C ILE A 82 -9.30 6.20 8.03
N ASP A 83 -9.79 7.39 7.63
CA ASP A 83 -9.20 8.67 8.04
C ASP A 83 -9.26 8.90 9.56
N ASN A 84 -10.32 8.43 10.21
CA ASN A 84 -10.49 8.52 11.66
C ASN A 84 -9.53 7.60 12.45
N TYR A 85 -8.94 6.61 11.78
CA TYR A 85 -8.06 5.62 12.40
C TYR A 85 -6.62 5.70 11.84
N LYS A 86 -6.31 6.74 11.05
CA LYS A 86 -5.03 6.84 10.33
C LYS A 86 -3.80 6.82 11.22
N ASP A 87 -3.92 7.30 12.46
CA ASP A 87 -2.83 7.30 13.45
C ASP A 87 -2.55 5.88 13.98
N ASN A 88 -3.54 4.98 13.91
CA ASN A 88 -3.49 3.60 14.35
C ASN A 88 -3.58 2.61 13.16
N THR A 89 -3.15 3.03 11.97
CA THR A 89 -3.24 2.21 10.75
C THR A 89 -1.89 2.05 10.06
N LEU A 90 -1.55 0.81 9.68
CA LEU A 90 -0.44 0.50 8.77
C LEU A 90 -0.94 -0.18 7.49
N LEU A 91 -0.42 0.27 6.36
CA LEU A 91 -0.69 -0.32 5.06
C LEU A 91 0.53 -1.14 4.58
N PHE A 92 0.26 -2.25 3.91
CA PHE A 92 1.27 -3.08 3.25
C PHE A 92 0.88 -3.32 1.81
N SER A 93 1.87 -3.30 0.92
CA SER A 93 1.65 -3.54 -0.51
C SER A 93 2.81 -4.25 -1.21
N GLY A 94 2.54 -4.72 -2.43
CA GLY A 94 3.50 -5.39 -3.29
C GLY A 94 3.38 -4.95 -4.75
N ASP A 95 3.58 -5.90 -5.68
CA ASP A 95 3.47 -5.71 -7.15
C ASP A 95 4.50 -4.76 -7.80
N ARG A 96 5.45 -4.25 -7.03
CA ARG A 96 6.42 -3.25 -7.51
C ARG A 96 7.78 -3.81 -7.87
N HIS A 97 8.08 -5.02 -7.42
CA HIS A 97 9.41 -5.64 -7.54
C HIS A 97 10.51 -4.78 -6.91
N ARG A 98 10.12 -3.93 -5.95
CA ARG A 98 11.00 -3.10 -5.14
C ARG A 98 10.33 -2.89 -3.78
N ALA A 99 11.09 -2.36 -2.83
CA ALA A 99 10.55 -1.89 -1.57
C ALA A 99 10.64 -0.38 -1.41
N GLY A 100 9.83 0.15 -0.52
CA GLY A 100 9.81 1.56 -0.16
C GLY A 100 8.85 1.80 1.00
N ILE A 101 9.08 2.88 1.73
CA ILE A 101 8.17 3.34 2.79
C ILE A 101 7.56 4.66 2.33
N TYR A 102 6.25 4.74 2.38
CA TYR A 102 5.49 5.92 1.99
C TYR A 102 4.71 6.46 3.18
N LYS A 103 4.54 7.79 3.23
CA LYS A 103 3.81 8.46 4.29
C LYS A 103 2.94 9.58 3.73
N LYS A 104 1.65 9.53 4.06
CA LYS A 104 0.69 10.61 3.83
C LYS A 104 0.06 11.00 5.16
N ASN A 105 0.35 12.21 5.65
CA ASN A 105 0.01 12.64 7.00
C ASN A 105 0.58 11.66 8.04
N ASN A 106 -0.26 10.99 8.83
CA ASN A 106 0.18 9.98 9.81
C ASN A 106 0.02 8.53 9.33
N LEU A 107 -0.49 8.33 8.10
CA LEU A 107 -0.69 7.02 7.52
C LEU A 107 0.59 6.56 6.80
N PHE A 108 1.09 5.39 7.17
CA PHE A 108 2.25 4.78 6.53
C PHE A 108 1.86 3.59 5.66
N GLU A 109 2.57 3.44 4.54
CA GLU A 109 2.53 2.26 3.70
C GLU A 109 3.93 1.69 3.50
N ILE A 110 4.06 0.39 3.70
CA ILE A 110 5.30 -0.34 3.47
C ILE A 110 5.10 -1.26 2.27
N THR A 111 5.79 -0.94 1.18
CA THR A 111 5.82 -1.76 -0.02
C THR A 111 7.04 -2.66 0.02
N ALA A 112 6.87 -3.97 -0.26
CA ALA A 112 7.98 -4.88 -0.54
C ALA A 112 7.52 -6.06 -1.39
N SER A 113 8.25 -6.36 -2.47
CA SER A 113 7.80 -7.36 -3.45
C SER A 113 8.90 -7.92 -4.37
N SER A 114 10.18 -7.71 -4.06
CA SER A 114 11.30 -8.14 -4.92
C SER A 114 11.89 -9.50 -4.57
N MET A 115 11.31 -10.25 -3.62
CA MET A 115 11.94 -11.43 -2.98
C MET A 115 12.60 -12.43 -3.93
N ASN A 116 12.02 -12.68 -5.10
CA ASN A 116 12.58 -13.54 -6.16
C ASN A 116 12.70 -12.86 -7.53
N LYS A 117 12.20 -11.63 -7.67
CA LYS A 117 12.17 -10.90 -8.93
C LYS A 117 12.40 -9.41 -8.67
N PRO A 118 13.67 -8.99 -8.55
CA PRO A 118 14.05 -7.58 -8.50
C PRO A 118 13.52 -6.78 -9.70
N GLY A 119 13.18 -5.53 -9.42
CA GLY A 119 12.77 -4.55 -10.41
C GLY A 119 13.96 -3.91 -11.09
N SER A 120 13.68 -3.04 -12.05
CA SER A 120 14.72 -2.26 -12.72
C SER A 120 15.42 -1.31 -11.73
N SER A 121 16.71 -1.08 -11.94
CA SER A 121 17.58 -0.26 -11.07
C SER A 121 17.40 1.25 -11.23
N PHE A 122 16.43 1.70 -12.03
CA PHE A 122 16.16 3.13 -12.15
C PHE A 122 15.56 3.69 -10.86
N VAL A 123 15.92 4.94 -10.58
CA VAL A 123 15.42 5.68 -9.42
C VAL A 123 13.94 6.02 -9.65
N GLU A 124 13.10 5.57 -8.73
CA GLU A 124 11.71 6.02 -8.62
C GLU A 124 11.59 6.97 -7.43
N THR A 125 10.77 8.00 -7.57
CA THR A 125 10.41 8.91 -6.49
C THR A 125 8.90 9.06 -6.43
N ASP A 126 8.42 9.49 -5.29
CA ASP A 126 7.03 9.87 -5.07
C ASP A 126 7.01 10.95 -3.99
N LYS A 127 6.08 11.90 -4.07
CA LYS A 127 5.92 12.92 -3.00
C LYS A 127 5.67 12.33 -1.60
N TYR A 128 5.18 11.10 -1.51
CA TYR A 128 4.97 10.38 -0.25
C TYR A 128 6.14 9.47 0.15
N LEU A 129 7.12 9.25 -0.73
CA LEU A 129 8.26 8.36 -0.45
C LEU A 129 9.13 8.93 0.67
N ILE A 130 9.46 8.09 1.64
CA ILE A 130 10.45 8.37 2.69
C ILE A 130 11.78 7.73 2.29
N GLY A 131 12.75 8.55 1.95
CA GLY A 131 14.07 8.10 1.51
C GLY A 131 14.05 7.68 0.04
N GLU A 132 14.40 6.44 -0.23
CA GLU A 132 14.52 5.88 -1.58
C GLU A 132 13.81 4.54 -1.72
N THR A 133 13.63 4.08 -2.95
CA THR A 133 13.17 2.71 -3.21
C THR A 133 14.34 1.74 -3.31
N TYR A 134 14.12 0.48 -2.93
CA TYR A 134 15.11 -0.58 -2.92
C TYR A 134 14.74 -1.67 -3.94
N PRO A 135 15.36 -1.69 -5.14
CA PRO A 135 15.02 -2.64 -6.20
C PRO A 135 15.58 -4.05 -5.97
N GLN A 136 16.61 -4.19 -5.14
CA GLN A 136 17.21 -5.49 -4.77
C GLN A 136 16.23 -6.39 -4.02
N GLU A 137 16.53 -7.69 -3.96
CA GLU A 137 15.78 -8.67 -3.17
C GLU A 137 15.60 -8.19 -1.73
N ASN A 138 14.35 -8.15 -1.29
CA ASN A 138 13.99 -7.70 0.04
C ASN A 138 12.71 -8.36 0.53
N PHE A 139 12.50 -8.24 1.83
CA PHE A 139 11.27 -8.59 2.51
C PHE A 139 11.01 -7.62 3.66
N VAL A 140 9.77 -7.62 4.15
CA VAL A 140 9.37 -6.78 5.28
C VAL A 140 9.21 -7.64 6.52
N PHE A 141 9.59 -7.09 7.66
CA PHE A 141 9.35 -7.67 8.96
C PHE A 141 8.61 -6.65 9.84
N MET A 142 7.81 -7.16 10.77
CA MET A 142 7.06 -6.39 11.74
C MET A 142 7.28 -7.01 13.12
N GLU A 143 7.58 -6.16 14.10
CA GLU A 143 7.67 -6.54 15.50
C GLU A 143 6.65 -5.69 16.29
N VAL A 144 5.76 -6.37 17.01
CA VAL A 144 4.66 -5.73 17.76
C VAL A 144 4.99 -5.78 19.24
N PHE A 145 5.08 -4.60 19.84
CA PHE A 145 5.26 -4.39 21.28
C PHE A 145 3.99 -3.77 21.89
N GLU A 146 3.97 -3.60 23.20
CA GLU A 146 2.79 -3.13 23.96
C GLU A 146 2.21 -1.80 23.45
N LYS A 147 3.06 -0.84 23.04
CA LYS A 147 2.65 0.50 22.57
C LYS A 147 3.37 0.97 21.30
N THR A 148 4.08 0.05 20.65
CA THR A 148 4.90 0.37 19.49
C THR A 148 4.89 -0.78 18.50
N ILE A 149 4.76 -0.47 17.22
CA ILE A 149 5.00 -1.41 16.13
C ILE A 149 6.25 -0.94 15.39
N TYR A 150 7.27 -1.79 15.34
CA TYR A 150 8.45 -1.58 14.52
C TYR A 150 8.27 -2.31 13.20
N VAL A 151 8.50 -1.61 12.09
CA VAL A 151 8.43 -2.19 10.74
C VAL A 151 9.68 -1.83 9.98
N GLY A 152 10.30 -2.81 9.33
CA GLY A 152 11.47 -2.57 8.51
C GLY A 152 11.50 -3.42 7.25
N ILE A 153 12.29 -2.95 6.30
CA ILE A 153 12.63 -3.65 5.06
C ILE A 153 14.05 -4.20 5.25
N LYS A 154 14.24 -5.50 4.98
CA LYS A 154 15.55 -6.16 4.99
C LYS A 154 15.94 -6.64 3.61
N ASP A 155 17.24 -6.59 3.32
CA ASP A 155 17.82 -7.30 2.18
C ASP A 155 17.97 -8.81 2.47
N MET A 156 18.43 -9.56 1.46
CA MET A 156 18.67 -11.00 1.57
C MET A 156 19.77 -11.40 2.58
N TYR A 157 20.59 -10.44 3.03
CA TYR A 157 21.65 -10.65 4.02
C TYR A 157 21.19 -10.31 5.44
N GLY A 158 19.96 -9.81 5.60
CA GLY A 158 19.37 -9.43 6.88
C GLY A 158 19.69 -8.00 7.31
N ASN A 159 20.33 -7.18 6.47
CA ASN A 159 20.59 -5.77 6.76
C ASN A 159 19.28 -4.98 6.61
N THR A 160 19.01 -4.09 7.56
CA THR A 160 17.88 -3.16 7.46
C THR A 160 18.19 -2.09 6.43
N LEU A 161 17.36 -2.01 5.38
CA LEU A 161 17.45 -1.00 4.33
C LEU A 161 16.76 0.30 4.74
N ASN A 162 15.56 0.18 5.31
CA ASN A 162 14.78 1.29 5.84
C ASN A 162 13.80 0.76 6.91
N SER A 163 13.40 1.60 7.86
CA SER A 163 12.48 1.21 8.92
C SER A 163 11.76 2.40 9.54
N ILE A 164 10.61 2.12 10.15
CA ILE A 164 9.82 3.08 10.93
C ILE A 164 9.36 2.43 12.24
N SER A 165 9.06 3.28 13.22
CA SER A 165 8.33 2.90 14.43
C SER A 165 7.06 3.72 14.51
N VAL A 166 5.94 3.05 14.78
CA VAL A 166 4.63 3.68 15.00
C VAL A 166 4.21 3.42 16.45
N ASN A 167 3.87 4.47 17.18
CA ASN A 167 3.33 4.35 18.53
C ASN A 167 1.80 4.36 18.46
N TYR A 168 1.16 3.56 19.32
CA TYR A 168 -0.29 3.43 19.39
C TYR A 168 -0.79 3.25 20.83
#